data_AF-A0A9Q0ZKZ6-F1
#
_entry.id   AF-A0A9Q0ZKZ6-F1
#
_cell.length_a   1.000
_cell.length_b   1.000
_cell.length_c   1.000
_cell.angle_alpha   90.00
_cell.angle_beta   90.00
_cell.angle_gamma   90.00
#
_symmetry.space_group_name_H-M   'P 1'
#
loop_
_entity.id
_entity.type
_entity.pdbx_description
1 polymer ?
#
loop_
_entity_poly.entity_id
_entity_poly.type
_entity_poly.pdbx_seq_one_letter_code
_entity_poly.pdbx_strand_id
1 'polypeptide(L)'
;MERFAFKGVASNMVTYLTDVVKMSNSAAAKTVNNWCGFTSMLPLLVASLADYWDRYSTILTSSFLYVVGLVALTSTALAWATHPTDNISSSYLFWSLCLISLGQGGYNPSLQAFGADQIPNDEDLPRTKDEQKSNKKSLFFQWWYFGVCGGSLAGVTVMSYIQDTFGWVLGFAIPTIAMAASILLFWCGSRIYTYKQDDAISGRSLMDIVRAIKEAVSKLMNSRITLPSRKPDVVELELQEKPLCQNSGNARALKEKPGGGDVSYLVQNGKAVLRLLPIWSMLLMFAVIFQQPATFFTKQGMTMKRNVGSGFKIPPATLQSCITVSIILLMPFYDVLLIPLARMITRDEKGISVTERMGVGMVLSIIAMAIAALVETKRLEIVQKMEFVDQNMETEVPLSIFWLLPQYILLGISDIFTVVGMQEFFYSEVPVRMRTMGIALYTSVFGVGSFLSALLISLVEYFTSSEGGQELVLR
;
A
#
# COMPACT_ATOMS: atom_id res chain seq x y z
N MET A 1 -17.52 0.79 2.53
CA MET A 1 -17.57 2.18 3.04
C MET A 1 -16.20 2.68 3.42
N GLU A 2 -15.45 1.98 4.29
CA GLU A 2 -14.11 2.45 4.69
C GLU A 2 -13.14 2.63 3.51
N ARG A 3 -13.04 1.67 2.59
CA ARG A 3 -12.15 1.80 1.41
C ARG A 3 -12.51 2.98 0.51
N PHE A 4 -13.80 3.27 0.40
CA PHE A 4 -14.32 4.44 -0.31
C PHE A 4 -13.88 5.74 0.38
N ALA A 5 -14.03 5.82 1.70
CA ALA A 5 -13.61 6.99 2.48
C ALA A 5 -12.09 7.21 2.40
N PHE A 6 -11.31 6.16 2.64
CA PHE A 6 -9.84 6.24 2.59
C PHE A 6 -9.35 6.68 1.22
N LYS A 7 -9.75 5.97 0.15
CA LYS A 7 -9.28 6.27 -1.20
C LYS A 7 -9.80 7.59 -1.71
N GLY A 8 -11.01 8.00 -1.32
CA GLY A 8 -11.55 9.31 -1.67
C GLY A 8 -10.74 10.47 -1.07
N VAL A 9 -10.21 10.31 0.14
CA VAL A 9 -9.30 11.31 0.74
C VAL A 9 -7.91 11.21 0.10
N ALA A 10 -7.36 10.00 0.01
CA ALA A 10 -5.97 9.81 -0.39
C ALA A 10 -5.68 10.13 -1.87
N SER A 11 -6.62 9.85 -2.78
CA SER A 11 -6.37 9.96 -4.23
C SER A 11 -6.12 11.39 -4.70
N ASN A 12 -6.74 12.39 -4.07
CA ASN A 12 -6.66 13.79 -4.49
C ASN A 12 -6.03 14.70 -3.42
N MET A 13 -5.41 14.12 -2.39
CA MET A 13 -4.79 14.88 -1.31
C MET A 13 -3.69 15.82 -1.81
N VAL A 14 -2.92 15.40 -2.82
CA VAL A 14 -1.87 16.25 -3.41
C VAL A 14 -2.44 17.58 -3.93
N THR A 15 -3.61 17.52 -4.56
CA THR A 15 -4.29 18.70 -5.11
C THR A 15 -4.82 19.60 -4.00
N TYR A 16 -5.36 19.04 -2.91
CA TYR A 16 -5.76 19.82 -1.75
C TYR A 16 -4.58 20.62 -1.17
N LEU A 17 -3.42 19.95 -1.02
CA LEU A 17 -2.22 20.58 -0.49
C LEU A 17 -1.68 21.69 -1.39
N THR A 18 -1.80 21.57 -2.72
CA THR A 18 -1.32 22.61 -3.64
C THR A 18 -2.33 23.74 -3.82
N ASP A 19 -3.61 23.42 -3.98
CA ASP A 19 -4.60 24.37 -4.44
C ASP A 19 -5.25 25.12 -3.27
N VAL A 20 -5.45 24.43 -2.14
CA VAL A 20 -5.96 25.04 -0.91
C VAL A 20 -4.80 25.47 -0.04
N VAL A 21 -3.96 24.52 0.42
CA VAL A 21 -2.89 24.81 1.39
C VAL A 21 -1.73 25.64 0.82
N LYS A 22 -1.67 25.81 -0.51
CA LYS A 22 -0.65 26.58 -1.24
C LYS A 22 0.77 26.05 -1.07
N MET A 23 0.93 24.75 -0.87
CA MET A 23 2.24 24.10 -0.91
C MET A 23 2.76 23.99 -2.35
N SER A 24 4.08 23.97 -2.55
CA SER A 24 4.67 23.61 -3.85
C SER A 24 4.31 22.16 -4.21
N ASN A 25 4.34 21.81 -5.50
CA ASN A 25 4.00 20.44 -5.95
C ASN A 25 4.91 19.40 -5.31
N SER A 26 6.20 19.71 -5.17
CA SER A 26 7.19 18.86 -4.53
C SER A 26 6.95 18.71 -3.02
N ALA A 27 6.64 19.79 -2.31
CA ALA A 27 6.32 19.73 -0.88
C ALA A 27 5.03 18.95 -0.62
N ALA A 28 4.00 19.15 -1.44
CA ALA A 28 2.76 18.39 -1.39
C ALA A 28 2.98 16.89 -1.64
N ALA A 29 3.74 16.55 -2.69
CA ALA A 29 4.08 15.16 -3.01
C ALA A 29 4.86 14.49 -1.87
N LYS A 30 5.85 15.18 -1.28
CA LYS A 30 6.59 14.67 -0.10
C LYS A 30 5.68 14.44 1.10
N THR A 31 4.76 15.36 1.38
CA THR A 31 3.78 15.19 2.47
C THR A 31 2.90 13.98 2.26
N VAL A 32 2.33 13.81 1.06
CA VAL A 32 1.49 12.65 0.73
C VAL A 32 2.29 11.36 0.84
N ASN A 33 3.51 11.31 0.31
CA ASN A 33 4.37 10.13 0.38
C ASN A 33 4.75 9.77 1.82
N ASN A 34 5.11 10.76 2.64
CA ASN A 34 5.39 10.54 4.06
C ASN A 34 4.16 10.02 4.82
N TRP A 35 2.98 10.57 4.52
CA TRP A 35 1.72 10.11 5.12
C TRP A 35 1.36 8.69 4.68
N CYS A 36 1.49 8.36 3.38
CA CYS A 36 1.30 7.00 2.87
C CYS A 36 2.28 6.00 3.49
N GLY A 37 3.55 6.41 3.64
CA GLY A 37 4.60 5.63 4.29
C GLY A 37 4.26 5.31 5.74
N PHE A 38 3.91 6.35 6.51
CA PHE A 38 3.48 6.21 7.90
C PHE A 38 2.26 5.30 8.04
N THR A 39 1.23 5.54 7.22
CA THR A 39 -0.01 4.75 7.20
C THR A 39 0.25 3.27 6.91
N SER A 40 1.14 2.98 5.96
CA SER A 40 1.45 1.61 5.56
C SER A 40 2.29 0.86 6.59
N MET A 41 3.08 1.57 7.40
CA MET A 41 3.92 0.95 8.46
C MET A 41 3.16 0.72 9.75
N LEU A 42 2.10 1.49 9.97
CA LEU A 42 1.34 1.46 11.21
C LEU A 42 0.71 0.11 11.55
N PRO A 43 0.18 -0.69 10.60
CA PRO A 43 -0.29 -2.04 10.87
C PRO A 43 0.75 -2.92 11.56
N LEU A 44 2.06 -2.72 11.33
CA LEU A 44 3.12 -3.48 12.01
C LEU A 44 3.13 -3.23 13.52
N LEU A 45 2.85 -1.98 13.92
CA LEU A 45 2.80 -1.57 15.31
C LEU A 45 1.44 -1.91 15.93
N VAL A 46 0.35 -1.57 15.22
CA VAL A 46 -1.01 -1.69 15.76
C VAL A 46 -1.50 -3.14 15.77
N ALA A 47 -1.06 -4.02 14.86
CA ALA A 47 -1.39 -5.43 14.93
C ALA A 47 -0.88 -6.07 16.23
N SER A 48 0.34 -5.72 16.66
CA SER A 48 0.85 -6.19 17.95
C SER A 48 0.05 -5.67 19.15
N LEU A 49 -0.54 -4.47 19.06
CA LEU A 49 -1.41 -3.91 20.09
C LEU A 49 -2.79 -4.58 20.08
N ALA A 50 -3.29 -4.92 18.89
CA ALA A 50 -4.57 -5.59 18.70
C ALA A 50 -4.58 -7.00 19.32
N ASP A 51 -3.42 -7.67 19.41
CA ASP A 51 -3.30 -8.98 20.06
C ASP A 51 -3.46 -8.90 21.61
N TYR A 52 -3.32 -7.71 22.21
CA TYR A 52 -3.54 -7.49 23.65
C TYR A 52 -4.98 -7.09 24.00
N TRP A 53 -5.71 -6.54 23.02
CA TRP A 53 -7.10 -6.14 23.18
C TRP A 53 -8.02 -7.15 22.53
N ASP A 54 -9.29 -7.15 22.92
CA ASP A 54 -10.27 -7.91 22.16
C ASP A 54 -10.40 -7.26 20.77
N ARG A 55 -10.42 -8.11 19.72
CA ARG A 55 -10.44 -7.66 18.31
C ARG A 55 -11.58 -6.66 18.06
N TYR A 56 -12.72 -6.84 18.72
CA TYR A 56 -13.86 -5.94 18.63
C TYR A 56 -13.59 -4.55 19.20
N SER A 57 -13.03 -4.43 20.42
CA SER A 57 -12.65 -3.13 20.99
C SER A 57 -11.55 -2.45 20.19
N THR A 58 -10.60 -3.20 19.61
CA THR A 58 -9.61 -2.62 18.70
C THR A 58 -10.29 -2.00 17.48
N ILE A 59 -11.21 -2.72 16.83
CA ILE A 59 -11.96 -2.20 15.67
C ILE A 59 -12.72 -0.93 16.07
N LEU A 60 -13.45 -0.96 17.19
CA LEU A 60 -14.26 0.17 17.63
C LEU A 60 -13.40 1.40 17.96
N THR A 61 -12.33 1.22 18.73
CA THR A 61 -11.41 2.30 19.12
C THR A 61 -10.69 2.88 17.91
N SER A 62 -10.15 2.03 17.04
CA SER A 62 -9.48 2.47 15.80
C SER A 62 -10.46 3.16 14.84
N SER A 63 -11.69 2.65 14.70
CA SER A 63 -12.71 3.29 13.87
C SER A 63 -13.12 4.67 14.41
N PHE A 64 -13.22 4.81 15.74
CA PHE A 64 -13.50 6.09 16.38
C PHE A 64 -12.37 7.09 16.11
N LEU A 65 -11.11 6.70 16.31
CA LEU A 65 -9.95 7.54 15.96
C LEU A 65 -9.95 7.96 14.48
N TYR A 66 -10.36 7.05 13.59
CA TYR A 66 -10.50 7.35 12.17
C TYR A 66 -11.57 8.43 11.95
N VAL A 67 -12.77 8.29 12.50
CA VAL A 67 -13.82 9.32 12.36
C VAL A 67 -13.40 10.65 12.96
N VAL A 68 -12.74 10.66 14.13
CA VAL A 68 -12.20 11.90 14.71
C VAL A 68 -11.19 12.55 13.77
N GLY A 69 -10.31 11.77 13.14
CA GLY A 69 -9.37 12.28 12.13
C GLY A 69 -10.08 12.86 10.90
N LEU A 70 -11.13 12.20 10.39
CA LEU A 70 -11.92 12.70 9.26
C LEU A 70 -12.75 13.95 9.60
N VAL A 71 -13.31 14.02 10.81
CA VAL A 71 -13.98 15.23 11.32
C VAL A 71 -12.97 16.37 11.44
N ALA A 72 -11.79 16.12 12.01
CA ALA A 72 -10.74 17.13 12.11
C ALA A 72 -10.28 17.64 10.73
N LEU A 73 -10.15 16.74 9.74
CA LEU A 73 -9.82 17.09 8.36
C LEU A 73 -10.92 17.94 7.72
N THR A 74 -12.18 17.54 7.89
CA THR A 74 -13.35 18.27 7.36
C THR A 74 -13.48 19.65 8.01
N SER A 75 -13.28 19.74 9.32
CA SER A 75 -13.27 21.02 10.07
C SER A 75 -12.13 21.92 9.62
N THR A 76 -10.96 21.36 9.34
CA THR A 76 -9.82 22.12 8.79
C THR A 76 -10.16 22.68 7.41
N ALA A 77 -10.76 21.88 6.53
CA ALA A 77 -11.20 22.34 5.21
C ALA A 77 -12.31 23.39 5.29
N LEU A 78 -13.24 23.26 6.25
CA LEU A 78 -14.27 24.26 6.49
C LEU A 78 -13.66 25.58 6.97
N ALA A 79 -12.74 25.54 7.93
CA ALA A 79 -12.07 26.72 8.44
C ALA A 79 -11.29 27.46 7.32
N TRP A 80 -10.58 26.72 6.46
CA TRP A 80 -9.90 27.29 5.29
C TRP A 80 -10.87 27.93 4.29
N ALA A 81 -12.05 27.33 4.09
CA ALA A 81 -13.08 27.87 3.20
C ALA A 81 -13.73 29.15 3.77
N THR A 82 -13.91 29.25 5.08
CA THR A 82 -14.56 30.40 5.75
C THR A 82 -13.62 31.55 6.06
N HIS A 83 -12.35 31.26 6.40
CA HIS A 83 -11.35 32.25 6.81
C HIS A 83 -10.02 32.04 6.06
N PRO A 84 -9.94 32.40 4.77
CA PRO A 84 -8.74 32.17 3.95
C PRO A 84 -7.51 32.99 4.38
N THR A 85 -7.71 34.05 5.17
CA THR A 85 -6.67 35.00 5.58
C THR A 85 -6.06 34.70 6.95
N ASP A 86 -6.67 33.80 7.73
CA ASP A 86 -6.12 33.40 9.02
C ASP A 86 -5.03 32.35 8.79
N ASN A 87 -3.90 32.50 9.51
CA ASN A 87 -2.84 31.50 9.54
C ASN A 87 -3.33 30.24 10.27
N ILE A 88 -4.22 29.47 9.64
CA ILE A 88 -4.60 28.15 10.12
C ILE A 88 -3.34 27.29 10.05
N SER A 89 -2.83 26.91 11.22
CA SER A 89 -1.59 26.15 11.31
C SER A 89 -1.72 24.84 10.53
N SER A 90 -0.80 24.61 9.59
CA SER A 90 -0.67 23.34 8.86
C SER A 90 -0.56 22.13 9.82
N SER A 91 -0.17 22.37 11.09
CA SER A 91 -0.16 21.37 12.16
C SER A 91 -1.50 20.65 12.35
N TYR A 92 -2.64 21.35 12.24
CA TYR A 92 -3.96 20.74 12.39
C TYR A 92 -4.25 19.72 11.28
N LEU A 93 -3.87 20.05 10.05
CA LEU A 93 -3.97 19.13 8.92
C LEU A 93 -3.11 17.87 9.17
N PHE A 94 -1.85 18.04 9.57
CA PHE A 94 -0.98 16.90 9.86
C PHE A 94 -1.54 16.03 10.99
N TRP A 95 -2.08 16.63 12.06
CA TRP A 95 -2.70 15.89 13.15
C TRP A 95 -3.91 15.08 12.67
N SER A 96 -4.74 15.66 11.80
CA SER A 96 -5.89 14.95 11.20
C SER A 96 -5.45 13.76 10.35
N LEU A 97 -4.41 13.92 9.53
CA LEU A 97 -3.85 12.85 8.70
C LEU A 97 -3.24 11.74 9.55
N CYS A 98 -2.54 12.09 10.64
CA CYS A 98 -1.99 11.12 11.60
C CYS A 98 -3.09 10.32 12.29
N LEU A 99 -4.19 10.96 12.72
CA LEU A 99 -5.34 10.28 13.33
C LEU A 99 -6.03 9.34 12.34
N ILE A 100 -6.18 9.76 11.08
CA ILE A 100 -6.70 8.90 10.01
C ILE A 100 -5.80 7.66 9.85
N SER A 101 -4.47 7.84 9.78
CA SER A 101 -3.53 6.72 9.68
C SER A 101 -3.64 5.77 10.88
N LEU A 102 -3.66 6.31 12.11
CA LEU A 102 -3.79 5.54 13.35
C LEU A 102 -5.07 4.72 13.39
N GLY A 103 -6.20 5.33 13.01
CA GLY A 103 -7.46 4.63 12.91
C GLY A 103 -7.45 3.53 11.85
N GLN A 104 -6.97 3.84 10.65
CA GLN A 104 -6.91 2.89 9.54
C GLN A 104 -5.98 1.70 9.82
N GLY A 105 -4.82 1.95 10.44
CA GLY A 105 -3.78 0.97 10.72
C GLY A 105 -4.24 -0.16 11.63
N GLY A 106 -5.10 0.14 12.62
CA GLY A 106 -5.72 -0.87 13.48
C GLY A 106 -7.02 -1.42 12.91
N TYR A 107 -7.83 -0.57 12.28
CA TYR A 107 -9.16 -0.97 11.81
C TYR A 107 -9.12 -2.10 10.77
N ASN A 108 -8.27 -1.99 9.74
CA ASN A 108 -8.30 -2.94 8.62
C ASN A 108 -7.85 -4.36 8.97
N PRO A 109 -6.66 -4.58 9.57
CA PRO A 109 -6.23 -5.94 9.89
C PRO A 109 -7.19 -6.60 10.89
N SER A 110 -7.65 -5.87 11.91
CA SER A 110 -8.58 -6.39 12.90
C SER A 110 -9.96 -6.68 12.32
N LEU A 111 -10.50 -5.82 11.44
CA LEU A 111 -11.81 -6.05 10.81
C LEU A 111 -11.78 -7.27 9.89
N GLN A 112 -10.71 -7.44 9.10
CA GLN A 112 -10.58 -8.59 8.21
C GLN A 112 -10.50 -9.89 9.01
N ALA A 113 -9.71 -9.91 10.08
CA ALA A 113 -9.60 -11.07 10.98
C ALA A 113 -10.94 -11.36 11.67
N PHE A 114 -11.58 -10.34 12.25
CA PHE A 114 -12.87 -10.47 12.94
C PHE A 114 -13.98 -10.97 12.01
N GLY A 115 -14.03 -10.49 10.77
CA GLY A 115 -14.98 -10.96 9.76
C GLY A 115 -14.77 -12.43 9.40
N ALA A 116 -13.51 -12.87 9.29
CA ALA A 116 -13.20 -14.28 9.07
C ALA A 116 -13.59 -15.16 10.27
N ASP A 117 -13.48 -14.65 11.50
CA ASP A 117 -13.85 -15.39 12.72
C ASP A 117 -15.34 -15.67 12.85
N GLN A 118 -16.19 -14.84 12.22
CA GLN A 118 -17.65 -15.04 12.19
C GLN A 118 -18.06 -16.28 11.40
N ILE A 119 -17.17 -16.79 10.53
CA ILE A 119 -17.43 -17.99 9.76
C ILE A 119 -16.97 -19.19 10.59
N PRO A 120 -17.87 -20.13 10.92
CA PRO A 120 -17.53 -21.30 11.72
C PRO A 120 -16.30 -22.04 11.16
N ASN A 121 -15.39 -22.44 12.05
CA ASN A 121 -14.33 -23.40 11.73
C ASN A 121 -14.91 -24.79 11.97
N ASP A 122 -15.14 -25.58 10.91
CA ASP A 122 -15.60 -26.97 11.03
C ASP A 122 -14.44 -27.91 11.47
N GLU A 123 -13.64 -27.54 12.47
CA GLU A 123 -12.68 -28.46 13.11
C GLU A 123 -13.31 -29.30 14.24
N ASP A 124 -14.55 -28.97 14.67
CA ASP A 124 -15.25 -29.67 15.76
C ASP A 124 -16.27 -30.74 15.31
N LEU A 125 -16.33 -31.10 14.01
CA LEU A 125 -17.26 -32.12 13.50
C LEU A 125 -16.54 -33.19 12.64
N PRO A 126 -16.91 -34.49 12.77
CA PRO A 126 -16.21 -35.58 12.11
C PRO A 126 -16.38 -35.51 10.59
N ARG A 127 -15.23 -35.63 9.91
CA ARG A 127 -15.06 -35.63 8.45
C ARG A 127 -16.09 -36.50 7.72
N THR A 128 -17.05 -35.87 7.07
CA THR A 128 -17.65 -36.39 5.83
C THR A 128 -17.99 -35.23 4.88
N LYS A 129 -17.65 -35.41 3.59
CA LYS A 129 -17.85 -34.53 2.41
C LYS A 129 -16.82 -33.40 2.21
N ASP A 130 -15.79 -33.71 1.43
CA ASP A 130 -14.61 -32.87 1.19
C ASP A 130 -14.71 -31.86 0.01
N GLU A 131 -15.88 -31.64 -0.59
CA GLU A 131 -16.01 -30.69 -1.72
C GLU A 131 -16.81 -29.41 -1.42
N GLN A 132 -17.66 -29.40 -0.38
CA GLN A 132 -18.46 -28.22 -0.02
C GLN A 132 -17.77 -27.31 1.04
N LYS A 133 -16.70 -27.83 1.67
CA LYS A 133 -15.98 -27.26 2.84
C LYS A 133 -15.14 -26.00 2.57
N SER A 134 -14.67 -25.80 1.34
CA SER A 134 -13.83 -24.65 0.96
C SER A 134 -14.64 -23.41 0.55
N ASN A 135 -15.92 -23.61 0.19
CA ASN A 135 -16.63 -22.63 -0.63
C ASN A 135 -17.08 -21.38 0.15
N LYS A 136 -17.55 -21.50 1.40
CA LYS A 136 -18.09 -20.34 2.16
C LYS A 136 -17.04 -19.30 2.57
N LYS A 137 -15.87 -19.76 3.05
CA LYS A 137 -14.76 -18.85 3.42
C LYS A 137 -14.11 -18.23 2.19
N SER A 138 -13.88 -19.03 1.15
CA SER A 138 -13.39 -18.53 -0.13
C SER A 138 -14.34 -17.47 -0.71
N LEU A 139 -15.64 -17.75 -0.70
CA LEU A 139 -16.68 -16.80 -1.13
C LEU A 139 -16.67 -15.52 -0.30
N PHE A 140 -16.49 -15.59 1.03
CA PHE A 140 -16.33 -14.40 1.87
C PHE A 140 -15.13 -13.55 1.44
N PHE A 141 -13.95 -14.15 1.25
CA PHE A 141 -12.76 -13.42 0.84
C PHE A 141 -12.89 -12.85 -0.58
N GLN A 142 -13.58 -13.53 -1.49
CA GLN A 142 -13.92 -13.01 -2.82
C GLN A 142 -14.82 -11.77 -2.73
N TRP A 143 -15.91 -11.83 -1.94
CA TRP A 143 -16.79 -10.67 -1.72
C TRP A 143 -16.10 -9.54 -0.97
N TRP A 144 -15.23 -9.85 -0.01
CA TRP A 144 -14.38 -8.88 0.66
C TRP A 144 -13.50 -8.13 -0.34
N TYR A 145 -12.80 -8.88 -1.20
CA TYR A 145 -11.95 -8.30 -2.24
C TYR A 145 -12.77 -7.45 -3.23
N PHE A 146 -13.93 -7.94 -3.69
CA PHE A 146 -14.85 -7.17 -4.52
C PHE A 146 -15.27 -5.86 -3.83
N GLY A 147 -15.62 -5.89 -2.55
CA GLY A 147 -15.94 -4.70 -1.77
C GLY A 147 -14.77 -3.73 -1.63
N VAL A 148 -13.54 -4.25 -1.50
CA VAL A 148 -12.33 -3.43 -1.44
C VAL A 148 -12.05 -2.72 -2.75
N CYS A 149 -12.09 -3.45 -3.86
CA CYS A 149 -11.88 -2.92 -5.20
C CYS A 149 -13.00 -1.95 -5.60
N GLY A 150 -14.26 -2.32 -5.41
CA GLY A 150 -15.42 -1.48 -5.71
C GLY A 150 -15.45 -0.21 -4.87
N GLY A 151 -15.16 -0.31 -3.56
CA GLY A 151 -15.04 0.85 -2.68
C GLY A 151 -13.91 1.78 -3.10
N SER A 152 -12.74 1.24 -3.45
CA SER A 152 -11.60 2.02 -3.92
C SER A 152 -11.90 2.74 -5.24
N LEU A 153 -12.51 2.02 -6.19
CA LEU A 153 -12.91 2.56 -7.48
C LEU A 153 -13.92 3.71 -7.33
N ALA A 154 -14.96 3.50 -6.53
CA ALA A 154 -15.95 4.53 -6.23
C ALA A 154 -15.32 5.72 -5.49
N GLY A 155 -14.40 5.48 -4.56
CA GLY A 155 -13.70 6.53 -3.82
C GLY A 155 -12.89 7.43 -4.76
N VAL A 156 -12.04 6.84 -5.60
CA VAL A 156 -11.20 7.58 -6.55
C VAL A 156 -12.02 8.32 -7.61
N THR A 157 -13.11 7.71 -8.11
CA THR A 157 -13.91 8.32 -9.19
C THR A 157 -14.87 9.38 -8.67
N VAL A 158 -15.78 8.98 -7.77
CA VAL A 158 -16.85 9.84 -7.26
C VAL A 158 -16.28 10.96 -6.39
N MET A 159 -15.35 10.65 -5.48
CA MET A 159 -14.86 11.69 -4.56
C MET A 159 -13.96 12.70 -5.24
N SER A 160 -13.09 12.29 -6.17
CA SER A 160 -12.29 13.26 -6.92
C SER A 160 -13.16 14.16 -7.78
N TYR A 161 -14.28 13.66 -8.32
CA TYR A 161 -15.27 14.51 -8.99
C TYR A 161 -15.94 15.49 -8.04
N ILE A 162 -16.36 15.04 -6.86
CA ILE A 162 -16.99 15.90 -5.87
C ILE A 162 -16.03 16.98 -5.36
N GLN A 163 -14.78 16.62 -5.07
CA GLN A 163 -13.75 17.53 -4.59
C GLN A 163 -13.45 18.65 -5.59
N ASP A 164 -13.27 18.29 -6.87
CA ASP A 164 -12.93 19.25 -7.92
C ASP A 164 -14.14 20.11 -8.37
N THR A 165 -15.37 19.58 -8.28
CA THR A 165 -16.58 20.25 -8.81
C THR A 165 -17.39 20.99 -7.74
N PHE A 166 -17.58 20.37 -6.57
CA PHE A 166 -18.43 20.88 -5.48
C PHE A 166 -17.62 21.37 -4.28
N GLY A 167 -16.30 21.17 -4.27
CA GLY A 167 -15.38 21.71 -3.29
C GLY A 167 -14.98 20.74 -2.17
N TRP A 168 -13.93 21.13 -1.46
CA TRP A 168 -13.21 20.29 -0.50
C TRP A 168 -13.99 19.97 0.78
N VAL A 169 -14.83 20.89 1.26
CA VAL A 169 -15.64 20.67 2.47
C VAL A 169 -16.59 19.48 2.26
N LEU A 170 -17.34 19.48 1.15
CA LEU A 170 -18.21 18.36 0.80
C LEU A 170 -17.39 17.10 0.48
N GLY A 171 -16.26 17.30 -0.20
CA GLY A 171 -15.28 16.25 -0.53
C GLY A 171 -14.70 15.49 0.67
N PHE A 172 -14.66 16.09 1.87
CA PHE A 172 -14.23 15.40 3.09
C PHE A 172 -15.39 15.04 4.04
N ALA A 173 -16.49 15.81 4.00
CA ALA A 173 -17.69 15.50 4.77
C ALA A 173 -18.34 14.18 4.36
N ILE A 174 -18.43 13.87 3.06
CA ILE A 174 -19.03 12.61 2.58
C ILE A 174 -18.26 11.37 3.08
N PRO A 175 -16.92 11.27 2.94
CA PRO A 175 -16.12 10.22 3.58
C PRO A 175 -16.34 10.13 5.09
N THR A 176 -16.46 11.26 5.78
CA THR A 176 -16.70 11.31 7.23
C THR A 176 -18.05 10.68 7.59
N ILE A 177 -19.12 11.06 6.89
CA ILE A 177 -20.47 10.52 7.09
C ILE A 177 -20.50 9.03 6.74
N ALA A 178 -19.87 8.62 5.63
CA ALA A 178 -19.81 7.22 5.22
C ALA A 178 -19.07 6.35 6.25
N MET A 179 -17.98 6.86 6.84
CA MET A 179 -17.25 6.15 7.89
C MET A 179 -18.06 6.10 9.19
N ALA A 180 -18.67 7.20 9.61
CA ALA A 180 -19.55 7.21 10.80
C ALA A 180 -20.73 6.24 10.66
N ALA A 181 -21.39 6.21 9.49
CA ALA A 181 -22.44 5.26 9.18
C ALA A 181 -21.92 3.81 9.24
N SER A 182 -20.71 3.54 8.76
CA SER A 182 -20.11 2.20 8.85
C SER A 182 -19.88 1.73 10.28
N ILE A 183 -19.48 2.64 11.18
CA ILE A 183 -19.30 2.35 12.61
C ILE A 183 -20.65 2.07 13.27
N LEU A 184 -21.67 2.88 12.97
CA LEU A 184 -23.01 2.67 13.50
C LEU A 184 -23.58 1.31 13.05
N LEU A 185 -23.41 0.95 11.78
CA LEU A 185 -23.81 -0.37 11.26
C LEU A 185 -23.07 -1.51 11.95
N PHE A 186 -21.75 -1.38 12.13
CA PHE A 186 -20.94 -2.37 12.85
C PHE A 186 -21.39 -2.50 14.31
N TRP A 187 -21.61 -1.38 15.00
CA TRP A 187 -22.04 -1.36 16.39
C TRP A 187 -23.44 -1.95 16.58
N CYS A 188 -24.39 -1.66 15.68
CA CYS A 188 -25.72 -2.28 15.69
C CYS A 188 -25.65 -3.81 15.50
N GLY A 189 -24.63 -4.32 14.80
CA GLY A 189 -24.39 -5.75 14.62
C GLY A 189 -23.81 -6.46 15.85
N SER A 190 -23.41 -5.74 16.89
CA SER A 190 -22.72 -6.28 18.08
C SER A 190 -23.44 -7.46 18.75
N ARG A 191 -24.77 -7.46 18.79
CA ARG A 191 -25.55 -8.55 19.39
C ARG A 191 -25.55 -9.85 18.58
N ILE A 192 -25.15 -9.78 17.32
CA ILE A 192 -25.15 -10.92 16.37
C ILE A 192 -23.76 -11.54 16.29
N TYR A 193 -22.71 -10.79 16.63
CA TYR A 193 -21.34 -11.23 16.47
C TYR A 193 -20.94 -12.32 17.46
N THR A 194 -20.18 -13.28 16.95
CA THR A 194 -19.48 -14.27 17.77
C THR A 194 -18.13 -13.70 18.19
N TYR A 195 -17.92 -13.65 19.50
CA TYR A 195 -16.68 -13.18 20.10
C TYR A 195 -15.80 -14.39 20.40
N LYS A 196 -14.73 -14.57 19.63
CA LYS A 196 -13.67 -15.53 19.97
C LYS A 196 -12.64 -14.82 20.84
N GLN A 197 -12.54 -15.28 22.09
CA GLN A 197 -11.49 -14.84 23.00
C GLN A 197 -10.33 -15.82 22.87
N ASP A 198 -9.17 -15.34 22.44
CA ASP A 198 -7.95 -16.15 22.45
C ASP A 198 -7.51 -16.30 23.93
N ASP A 199 -7.72 -17.46 24.55
CA ASP A 199 -7.36 -17.77 25.95
C ASP A 199 -5.84 -17.62 26.25
N ALA A 200 -5.02 -17.32 25.25
CA ALA A 200 -3.59 -17.05 25.39
C ALA A 200 -3.25 -15.62 25.88
N ILE A 201 -4.25 -14.74 26.01
CA ILE A 201 -4.09 -13.30 26.26
C ILE A 201 -3.69 -12.96 27.71
N SER A 202 -3.86 -13.86 28.69
CA SER A 202 -3.77 -13.53 30.12
C SER A 202 -2.36 -13.29 30.69
N GLY A 203 -1.30 -13.09 29.88
CA GLY A 203 0.06 -13.13 30.44
C GLY A 203 1.19 -12.39 29.72
N ARG A 204 0.96 -11.63 28.64
CA ARG A 204 2.05 -10.86 28.01
C ARG A 204 1.92 -9.38 28.34
N SER A 205 2.99 -8.77 28.82
CA SER A 205 3.03 -7.33 29.10
C SER A 205 3.59 -6.58 27.89
N LEU A 206 3.17 -5.33 27.66
CA LEU A 206 3.78 -4.41 26.70
C LEU A 206 5.30 -4.27 26.93
N MET A 207 5.75 -4.44 28.18
CA MET A 207 7.16 -4.45 28.52
C MET A 207 7.93 -5.61 27.90
N ASP A 208 7.29 -6.76 27.66
CA ASP A 208 7.95 -7.94 27.09
C ASP A 208 8.18 -7.77 25.58
N ILE A 209 7.27 -7.09 24.87
CA ILE A 209 7.47 -6.74 23.45
C ILE A 209 8.46 -5.59 23.30
N VAL A 210 8.39 -4.53 24.12
CA VAL A 210 9.41 -3.47 24.08
C VAL A 210 10.78 -4.04 24.42
N ARG A 211 10.87 -4.97 25.36
CA ARG A 211 12.10 -5.69 25.69
C ARG A 211 12.53 -6.58 24.54
N ALA A 212 11.63 -7.33 23.89
CA ALA A 212 11.94 -8.18 22.75
C ALA A 212 12.40 -7.36 21.52
N ILE A 213 11.76 -6.22 21.23
CA ILE A 213 12.16 -5.29 20.16
C ILE A 213 13.50 -4.66 20.50
N LYS A 214 13.68 -4.18 21.73
CA LYS A 214 14.96 -3.59 22.19
C LYS A 214 16.09 -4.61 22.16
N GLU A 215 15.84 -5.86 22.56
CA GLU A 215 16.81 -6.96 22.50
C GLU A 215 17.09 -7.39 21.06
N ALA A 216 16.08 -7.45 20.19
CA ALA A 216 16.25 -7.77 18.77
C ALA A 216 17.05 -6.68 18.05
N VAL A 217 16.71 -5.40 18.24
CA VAL A 217 17.43 -4.25 17.66
C VAL A 217 18.85 -4.16 18.22
N SER A 218 19.01 -4.30 19.54
CA SER A 218 20.33 -4.27 20.17
C SER A 218 21.22 -5.43 19.71
N LYS A 219 20.69 -6.65 19.55
CA LYS A 219 21.47 -7.79 19.06
C LYS A 219 21.72 -7.74 17.56
N LEU A 220 20.81 -7.19 16.75
CA LEU A 220 21.04 -6.96 15.32
C LEU A 220 22.18 -5.94 15.10
N MET A 221 22.22 -4.91 15.96
CA MET A 221 23.24 -3.85 15.93
C MET A 221 24.57 -4.28 16.56
N ASN A 222 24.55 -5.19 17.56
CA ASN A 222 25.75 -5.68 18.26
C ASN A 222 26.31 -7.00 17.71
N SER A 223 25.63 -7.68 16.79
CA SER A 223 26.16 -8.88 16.13
C SER A 223 27.27 -8.48 15.16
N ARG A 224 28.53 -8.50 15.64
CA ARG A 224 29.69 -8.50 14.75
C ARG A 224 29.58 -9.68 13.80
N ILE A 225 29.40 -9.37 12.53
CA ILE A 225 29.42 -10.29 11.40
C ILE A 225 30.75 -11.04 11.45
N THR A 226 30.74 -12.26 11.97
CA THR A 226 31.84 -13.21 11.80
C THR A 226 31.41 -14.16 10.69
N LEU A 227 31.84 -13.87 9.46
CA LEU A 227 31.81 -14.85 8.38
C LEU A 227 32.62 -16.07 8.84
N PRO A 228 32.08 -17.30 8.75
CA PRO A 228 32.92 -18.48 8.90
C PRO A 228 33.84 -18.53 7.69
N SER A 229 35.11 -18.19 7.89
CA SER A 229 36.17 -18.46 6.94
C SER A 229 36.33 -19.98 6.82
N ARG A 230 35.95 -20.54 5.67
CA ARG A 230 36.38 -21.89 5.27
C ARG A 230 36.99 -21.79 3.88
N LYS A 231 38.27 -22.19 3.82
CA LYS A 231 39.18 -22.18 2.66
C LYS A 231 38.60 -22.90 1.42
N PRO A 232 39.12 -22.59 0.22
CA PRO A 232 38.47 -22.88 -1.05
C PRO A 232 38.75 -24.32 -1.47
N ASP A 233 37.69 -25.04 -1.86
CA ASP A 233 37.84 -26.13 -2.83
C ASP A 233 36.90 -25.84 -3.99
N VAL A 234 37.52 -25.82 -5.15
CA VAL A 234 36.95 -25.49 -6.46
C VAL A 234 36.17 -26.71 -6.94
N VAL A 235 34.83 -26.64 -6.99
CA VAL A 235 34.00 -27.44 -7.91
C VAL A 235 32.73 -26.66 -8.24
N GLU A 236 32.75 -26.08 -9.45
CA GLU A 236 31.67 -26.06 -10.44
C GLU A 236 30.36 -25.27 -10.14
N LEU A 237 30.18 -24.23 -10.95
CA LEU A 237 28.92 -23.54 -11.21
C LEU A 237 27.91 -24.53 -11.78
N GLU A 238 26.94 -24.97 -10.99
CA GLU A 238 25.65 -25.42 -11.51
C GLU A 238 24.51 -24.58 -10.94
N LEU A 239 23.83 -23.93 -11.88
CA LEU A 239 22.56 -23.25 -11.77
C LEU A 239 21.50 -24.31 -11.39
N GLN A 240 21.13 -24.42 -10.10
CA GLN A 240 20.07 -25.35 -9.71
C GLN A 240 19.09 -24.74 -8.70
N GLU A 241 17.85 -24.62 -9.18
CA GLU A 241 16.63 -24.25 -8.50
C GLU A 241 16.39 -25.07 -7.22
N LYS A 242 16.79 -24.54 -6.06
CA LYS A 242 16.31 -25.04 -4.76
C LYS A 242 15.62 -23.93 -3.99
N PRO A 243 14.40 -24.17 -3.45
CA PRO A 243 13.73 -23.20 -2.58
C PRO A 243 14.62 -22.89 -1.36
N LEU A 244 14.71 -21.62 -0.96
CA LEU A 244 15.71 -21.12 -0.01
C LEU A 244 15.52 -21.65 1.43
N CYS A 245 14.44 -22.38 1.70
CA CYS A 245 14.25 -23.14 2.92
C CYS A 245 13.67 -24.54 2.64
N GLN A 246 14.53 -25.58 2.65
CA GLN A 246 14.05 -26.96 2.79
C GLN A 246 14.00 -27.34 4.27
N ASN A 247 12.81 -27.75 4.71
CA ASN A 247 12.54 -28.27 6.03
C ASN A 247 13.26 -29.62 6.23
N SER A 248 13.96 -29.72 7.36
CA SER A 248 14.45 -30.91 8.06
C SER A 248 14.04 -32.28 7.47
N GLY A 249 14.99 -32.93 6.81
CA GLY A 249 15.05 -34.39 6.72
C GLY A 249 15.95 -34.94 7.82
N ASN A 250 15.47 -34.94 9.07
CA ASN A 250 15.83 -35.91 10.11
C ASN A 250 14.94 -35.70 11.34
N ALA A 251 13.70 -36.18 11.23
CA ALA A 251 12.87 -36.49 12.38
C ALA A 251 13.45 -37.71 13.11
N ARG A 252 14.50 -37.53 13.92
CA ARG A 252 14.85 -38.47 14.99
C ARG A 252 15.27 -37.69 16.23
N ALA A 253 14.31 -37.63 17.16
CA ALA A 253 14.47 -37.58 18.60
C ALA A 253 15.59 -36.68 19.15
N LEU A 254 15.25 -35.42 19.44
CA LEU A 254 15.84 -34.76 20.60
C LEU A 254 14.70 -34.18 21.44
N LYS A 255 14.40 -34.88 22.55
CA LYS A 255 13.63 -34.34 23.67
C LYS A 255 14.38 -33.10 24.18
N GLU A 256 13.93 -31.91 23.82
CA GLU A 256 14.43 -30.69 24.44
C GLU A 256 13.72 -30.42 25.77
N LYS A 257 14.54 -30.17 26.79
CA LYS A 257 14.14 -29.69 28.12
C LYS A 257 13.52 -28.28 28.00
N PRO A 258 12.55 -27.92 28.86
CA PRO A 258 11.99 -26.58 28.88
C PRO A 258 13.00 -25.61 29.48
N GLY A 259 13.41 -24.57 28.72
CA GLY A 259 14.19 -23.45 29.27
C GLY A 259 15.21 -22.77 28.35
N GLY A 260 15.52 -23.31 27.17
CA GLY A 260 16.58 -22.75 26.28
C GLY A 260 16.22 -22.55 24.81
N GLY A 261 15.05 -23.01 24.36
CA GLY A 261 14.65 -22.99 22.95
C GLY A 261 14.37 -21.60 22.38
N ASP A 262 14.13 -20.61 23.25
CA ASP A 262 13.62 -19.29 22.85
C ASP A 262 14.69 -18.36 22.20
N VAL A 263 15.98 -18.73 22.23
CA VAL A 263 17.05 -17.89 21.65
C VAL A 263 17.52 -18.41 20.30
N SER A 264 17.48 -19.73 20.07
CA SER A 264 17.86 -20.34 18.80
C SER A 264 16.86 -20.03 17.69
N TYR A 265 15.56 -20.00 18.01
CA TYR A 265 14.50 -19.70 17.02
C TYR A 265 14.56 -18.25 16.53
N LEU A 266 14.79 -17.27 17.40
CA LEU A 266 14.89 -15.86 17.00
C LEU A 266 16.07 -15.64 16.05
N VAL A 267 17.19 -16.30 16.31
CA VAL A 267 18.38 -16.23 15.44
C VAL A 267 18.12 -16.89 14.09
N GLN A 268 17.41 -18.01 14.05
CA GLN A 268 17.04 -18.67 12.79
C GLN A 268 16.04 -17.85 11.97
N ASN A 269 15.06 -17.25 12.64
CA ASN A 269 14.06 -16.35 12.06
C ASN A 269 14.72 -15.08 11.50
N GLY A 270 15.63 -14.47 12.26
CA GLY A 270 16.39 -13.29 11.82
C GLY A 270 17.27 -13.60 10.60
N LYS A 271 17.91 -14.77 10.56
CA LYS A 271 18.70 -15.22 9.40
C LYS A 271 17.84 -15.42 8.15
N ALA A 272 16.62 -15.95 8.29
CA ALA A 272 15.68 -16.10 7.17
C ALA A 272 15.27 -14.74 6.61
N VAL A 273 14.89 -13.78 7.46
CA VAL A 273 14.55 -12.41 7.03
C VAL A 273 15.74 -11.71 6.37
N LEU A 274 16.95 -11.87 6.94
CA LEU A 274 18.16 -11.25 6.38
C LEU A 274 18.45 -11.74 4.95
N ARG A 275 18.14 -13.01 4.63
CA ARG A 275 18.29 -13.55 3.27
C ARG A 275 17.29 -12.96 2.28
N LEU A 276 16.16 -12.43 2.77
CA LEU A 276 15.12 -11.81 1.94
C LEU A 276 15.39 -10.31 1.70
N LEU A 277 16.24 -9.67 2.49
CA LEU A 277 16.55 -8.24 2.37
C LEU A 277 17.04 -7.79 0.99
N PRO A 278 17.89 -8.54 0.25
CA PRO A 278 18.31 -8.12 -1.08
C PRO A 278 17.13 -8.00 -2.04
N ILE A 279 16.26 -9.01 -2.11
CA ILE A 279 15.06 -8.98 -2.97
C ILE A 279 14.12 -7.88 -2.50
N TRP A 280 13.91 -7.76 -1.19
CA TRP A 280 13.13 -6.69 -0.59
C TRP A 280 13.63 -5.29 -1.00
N SER A 281 14.95 -5.06 -1.00
CA SER A 281 15.54 -3.77 -1.40
C SER A 281 15.34 -3.47 -2.89
N MET A 282 15.41 -4.48 -3.77
CA MET A 282 15.18 -4.30 -5.20
C MET A 282 13.73 -3.87 -5.48
N LEU A 283 12.79 -4.30 -4.65
CA LEU A 283 11.36 -3.97 -4.77
C LEU A 283 11.04 -2.55 -4.29
N LEU A 284 11.95 -1.85 -3.61
CA LEU A 284 11.70 -0.48 -3.14
C LEU A 284 11.47 0.50 -4.29
N MET A 285 12.20 0.34 -5.40
CA MET A 285 12.00 1.21 -6.57
C MET A 285 10.63 0.99 -7.22
N PHE A 286 10.15 -0.24 -7.23
CA PHE A 286 8.78 -0.53 -7.64
C PHE A 286 7.76 0.22 -6.76
N ALA A 287 7.93 0.19 -5.44
CA ALA A 287 7.07 0.94 -4.53
C ALA A 287 7.14 2.47 -4.72
N VAL A 288 8.32 3.02 -5.04
CA VAL A 288 8.50 4.45 -5.39
C VAL A 288 7.68 4.82 -6.63
N ILE A 289 7.69 3.99 -7.67
CA ILE A 289 6.91 4.20 -8.90
C ILE A 289 5.41 4.22 -8.57
N PHE A 290 4.95 3.36 -7.67
CA PHE A 290 3.56 3.31 -7.25
C PHE A 290 3.09 4.49 -6.38
N GLN A 291 4.00 5.38 -5.96
CA GLN A 291 3.64 6.66 -5.33
C GLN A 291 3.38 7.80 -6.32
N GLN A 292 3.83 7.67 -7.57
CA GLN A 292 3.69 8.73 -8.59
C GLN A 292 2.23 9.01 -9.02
N PRO A 293 1.33 8.01 -9.15
CA PRO A 293 -0.07 8.22 -9.55
C PRO A 293 -0.83 9.23 -8.69
N ALA A 294 -0.73 9.10 -7.37
CA ALA A 294 -1.44 9.96 -6.41
C ALA A 294 -0.76 11.31 -6.16
N THR A 295 0.40 11.55 -6.79
CA THR A 295 1.20 12.77 -6.62
C THR A 295 1.46 13.44 -7.98
N PHE A 296 2.64 13.26 -8.55
CA PHE A 296 3.07 13.98 -9.75
C PHE A 296 2.21 13.70 -10.98
N PHE A 297 1.69 12.48 -11.18
CA PHE A 297 0.83 12.22 -12.34
C PHE A 297 -0.52 12.95 -12.23
N THR A 298 -1.05 13.07 -11.01
CA THR A 298 -2.26 13.86 -10.75
C THR A 298 -1.99 15.35 -10.99
N LYS A 299 -0.86 15.87 -10.49
CA LYS A 299 -0.42 17.25 -10.75
C LYS A 299 -0.21 17.55 -12.24
N GLN A 300 0.45 16.64 -12.95
CA GLN A 300 0.65 16.72 -14.40
C GLN A 300 -0.70 16.83 -15.12
N GLY A 301 -1.64 15.95 -14.80
CA GLY A 301 -2.97 15.93 -15.40
C GLY A 301 -3.81 17.19 -15.13
N MET A 302 -3.53 17.94 -14.05
CA MET A 302 -4.21 19.22 -13.79
C MET A 302 -3.86 20.31 -14.80
N THR A 303 -2.68 20.26 -15.40
CA THR A 303 -2.24 21.24 -16.40
C THR A 303 -2.67 20.88 -17.83
N MET A 304 -3.29 19.73 -18.02
CA MET A 304 -3.67 19.19 -19.33
C MET A 304 -5.13 19.52 -19.68
N LYS A 305 -5.52 19.35 -20.94
CA LYS A 305 -6.92 19.48 -21.37
C LYS A 305 -7.75 18.29 -20.86
N ARG A 306 -8.72 18.59 -20.00
CA ARG A 306 -9.52 17.59 -19.27
C ARG A 306 -10.94 17.38 -19.79
N ASN A 307 -11.32 18.09 -20.86
CA ASN A 307 -12.69 18.05 -21.37
C ASN A 307 -12.98 16.76 -22.13
N VAL A 308 -14.09 16.11 -21.80
CA VAL A 308 -14.72 15.03 -22.56
C VAL A 308 -16.01 15.55 -23.16
N GLY A 309 -16.05 15.63 -24.49
CA GLY A 309 -17.12 16.31 -25.20
C GLY A 309 -17.17 17.81 -24.87
N SER A 310 -18.37 18.39 -24.87
CA SER A 310 -18.58 19.84 -24.73
C SER A 310 -18.79 20.33 -23.29
N GLY A 311 -19.09 19.45 -22.32
CA GLY A 311 -19.57 19.89 -21.00
C GLY A 311 -19.01 19.16 -19.78
N PHE A 312 -18.17 18.12 -19.94
CA PHE A 312 -17.66 17.36 -18.82
C PHE A 312 -16.15 17.50 -18.67
N LYS A 313 -15.68 17.87 -17.48
CA LYS A 313 -14.25 18.02 -17.17
C LYS A 313 -13.84 16.92 -16.20
N ILE A 314 -12.94 16.03 -16.63
CA ILE A 314 -12.49 14.91 -15.79
C ILE A 314 -11.54 15.42 -14.68
N PRO A 315 -11.73 15.04 -13.42
CA PRO A 315 -10.75 15.23 -12.36
C PRO A 315 -9.49 14.38 -12.63
N PRO A 316 -8.27 14.94 -12.58
CA PRO A 316 -7.06 14.17 -12.89
C PRO A 316 -6.83 12.96 -11.99
N ALA A 317 -7.17 13.07 -10.71
CA ALA A 317 -7.07 11.97 -9.76
C ALA A 317 -7.95 10.77 -10.15
N THR A 318 -9.03 10.97 -10.91
CA THR A 318 -9.88 9.89 -11.44
C THR A 318 -9.09 8.93 -12.33
N LEU A 319 -7.99 9.35 -12.98
CA LEU A 319 -7.16 8.43 -13.78
C LEU A 319 -6.54 7.29 -12.96
N GLN A 320 -6.38 7.46 -11.65
CA GLN A 320 -5.95 6.37 -10.76
C GLN A 320 -6.93 5.18 -10.79
N SER A 321 -8.20 5.42 -11.11
CA SER A 321 -9.19 4.35 -11.28
C SER A 321 -8.81 3.36 -12.37
N CYS A 322 -8.08 3.81 -13.40
CA CYS A 322 -7.63 2.96 -14.50
C CYS A 322 -6.68 1.85 -14.01
N ILE A 323 -5.90 2.09 -12.95
CA ILE A 323 -5.08 1.05 -12.30
C ILE A 323 -5.99 -0.03 -11.73
N THR A 324 -6.99 0.36 -10.92
CA THR A 324 -7.93 -0.57 -10.29
C THR A 324 -8.78 -1.32 -11.32
N VAL A 325 -9.26 -0.63 -12.36
CA VAL A 325 -10.02 -1.26 -13.45
C VAL A 325 -9.15 -2.26 -14.20
N SER A 326 -7.89 -1.92 -14.49
CA SER A 326 -6.95 -2.85 -15.14
C SER A 326 -6.75 -4.11 -14.29
N ILE A 327 -6.59 -3.97 -12.98
CA ILE A 327 -6.47 -5.11 -12.05
C ILE A 327 -7.73 -5.98 -12.10
N ILE A 328 -8.91 -5.38 -11.93
CA ILE A 328 -10.19 -6.13 -11.92
C ILE A 328 -10.40 -6.87 -13.25
N LEU A 329 -10.14 -6.21 -14.38
CA LEU A 329 -10.38 -6.79 -15.69
C LEU A 329 -9.36 -7.87 -16.03
N LEU A 330 -8.07 -7.67 -15.69
CA LEU A 330 -6.98 -8.54 -16.15
C LEU A 330 -6.61 -9.64 -15.15
N MET A 331 -6.98 -9.54 -13.86
CA MET A 331 -6.70 -10.58 -12.88
C MET A 331 -7.35 -11.94 -13.22
N PRO A 332 -8.60 -12.02 -13.70
CA PRO A 332 -9.15 -13.29 -14.19
C PRO A 332 -8.37 -13.88 -15.37
N PHE A 333 -7.89 -13.03 -16.29
CA PHE A 333 -7.06 -13.49 -17.41
C PHE A 333 -5.67 -13.94 -16.93
N TYR A 334 -5.14 -13.31 -15.89
CA TYR A 334 -3.89 -13.72 -15.28
C TYR A 334 -3.96 -15.19 -14.80
N ASP A 335 -5.02 -15.56 -14.08
CA ASP A 335 -5.20 -16.93 -13.57
C ASP A 335 -5.57 -17.94 -14.67
N VAL A 336 -6.39 -17.54 -15.65
CA VAL A 336 -6.93 -18.44 -16.68
C VAL A 336 -6.04 -18.58 -17.91
N LEU A 337 -5.33 -17.53 -18.31
CA LEU A 337 -4.55 -17.51 -19.55
C LEU A 337 -3.05 -17.58 -19.27
N LEU A 338 -2.53 -16.75 -18.36
CA LEU A 338 -1.10 -16.63 -18.15
C LEU A 338 -0.50 -17.86 -17.46
N ILE A 339 -1.14 -18.40 -16.41
CA ILE A 339 -0.63 -19.59 -15.71
C ILE A 339 -0.59 -20.82 -16.64
N PRO A 340 -1.63 -21.13 -17.44
CA PRO A 340 -1.58 -22.26 -18.36
C PRO A 340 -0.63 -22.04 -19.54
N LEU A 341 -0.60 -20.82 -20.10
CA LEU A 341 0.32 -20.47 -21.20
C LEU A 341 1.78 -20.55 -20.75
N ALA A 342 2.08 -20.07 -19.54
CA ALA A 342 3.38 -20.20 -18.90
C ALA A 342 3.83 -21.67 -18.85
N ARG A 343 2.98 -22.56 -18.33
CA ARG A 343 3.27 -24.01 -18.27
C ARG A 343 3.46 -24.64 -19.64
N MET A 344 2.69 -24.20 -20.64
CA MET A 344 2.81 -24.69 -22.00
C MET A 344 4.13 -24.26 -22.66
N ILE A 345 4.59 -23.03 -22.42
CA ILE A 345 5.83 -22.47 -23.00
C ILE A 345 7.06 -23.00 -22.27
N THR A 346 7.06 -23.02 -20.93
CA THR A 346 8.22 -23.47 -20.13
C THR A 346 8.36 -24.99 -20.10
N ARG A 347 7.30 -25.74 -20.45
CA ARG A 347 7.23 -27.22 -20.37
C ARG A 347 7.57 -27.78 -18.98
N ASP A 348 7.45 -26.94 -17.95
CA ASP A 348 7.58 -27.31 -16.55
C ASP A 348 6.20 -27.29 -15.89
N GLU A 349 5.91 -28.29 -15.04
CA GLU A 349 4.66 -28.39 -14.29
C GLU A 349 4.44 -27.18 -13.36
N LYS A 350 5.52 -26.51 -12.95
CA LYS A 350 5.47 -25.32 -12.09
C LYS A 350 5.19 -24.00 -12.84
N GLY A 351 5.36 -23.92 -14.17
CA GLY A 351 5.12 -22.70 -14.96
C GLY A 351 6.29 -21.69 -14.91
N ILE A 352 5.98 -20.38 -14.85
CA ILE A 352 6.98 -19.31 -14.66
C ILE A 352 7.23 -19.14 -13.15
N SER A 353 8.49 -18.98 -12.73
CA SER A 353 8.82 -18.79 -11.31
C SER A 353 8.23 -17.49 -10.74
N VAL A 354 7.97 -17.46 -9.43
CA VAL A 354 7.42 -16.27 -8.75
C VAL A 354 8.35 -15.05 -8.90
N THR A 355 9.68 -15.28 -8.84
CA THR A 355 10.69 -14.24 -9.02
C THR A 355 10.73 -13.69 -10.44
N GLU A 356 10.57 -14.53 -11.47
CA GLU A 356 10.49 -14.07 -12.87
C GLU A 356 9.23 -13.24 -13.11
N ARG A 357 8.09 -13.67 -12.58
CA ARG A 357 6.84 -12.88 -12.63
C ARG A 357 7.03 -11.50 -12.00
N MET A 358 7.65 -11.45 -10.82
CA MET A 358 7.98 -10.18 -10.16
C MET A 358 8.88 -9.32 -11.05
N GLY A 359 9.90 -9.92 -11.67
CA GLY A 359 10.78 -9.25 -12.63
C GLY A 359 10.02 -8.66 -13.83
N VAL A 360 9.09 -9.40 -14.44
CA VAL A 360 8.25 -8.91 -15.54
C VAL A 360 7.45 -7.68 -15.11
N GLY A 361 6.79 -7.75 -13.96
CA GLY A 361 6.04 -6.59 -13.45
C GLY A 361 6.95 -5.39 -13.17
N MET A 362 8.14 -5.60 -12.61
CA MET A 362 9.13 -4.52 -12.43
C MET A 362 9.55 -3.88 -13.76
N VAL A 363 9.83 -4.67 -14.81
CA VAL A 363 10.16 -4.13 -16.14
C VAL A 363 9.00 -3.33 -16.72
N LEU A 364 7.75 -3.82 -16.59
CA LEU A 364 6.56 -3.07 -17.02
C LEU A 364 6.41 -1.73 -16.29
N SER A 365 6.75 -1.67 -14.99
CA SER A 365 6.73 -0.41 -14.23
C SER A 365 7.77 0.60 -14.74
N ILE A 366 8.94 0.13 -15.19
CA ILE A 366 9.98 0.98 -15.80
C ILE A 366 9.50 1.51 -17.15
N ILE A 367 8.86 0.66 -17.97
CA ILE A 367 8.28 1.09 -19.25
C ILE A 367 7.19 2.14 -19.01
N ALA A 368 6.34 1.96 -17.98
CA ALA A 368 5.33 2.94 -17.60
C ALA A 368 5.95 4.30 -17.23
N MET A 369 7.06 4.30 -16.48
CA MET A 369 7.79 5.53 -16.15
C MET A 369 8.46 6.17 -17.37
N ALA A 370 8.98 5.37 -18.30
CA ALA A 370 9.54 5.88 -19.56
C ALA A 370 8.45 6.56 -20.40
N ILE A 371 7.25 5.97 -20.49
CA ILE A 371 6.11 6.59 -21.16
C ILE A 371 5.69 7.87 -20.46
N ALA A 372 5.60 7.87 -19.12
CA ALA A 372 5.26 9.07 -18.35
C ALA A 372 6.27 10.21 -18.61
N ALA A 373 7.56 9.90 -18.68
CA ALA A 373 8.62 10.85 -19.02
C ALA A 373 8.45 11.40 -20.45
N LEU A 374 8.18 10.54 -21.44
CA LEU A 374 7.94 10.96 -22.82
C LEU A 374 6.71 11.86 -22.96
N VAL A 375 5.62 11.53 -22.26
CA VAL A 375 4.41 12.37 -22.22
C VAL A 375 4.72 13.72 -21.59
N GLU A 376 5.53 13.75 -20.53
CA GLU A 376 5.93 15.00 -19.89
C GLU A 376 6.84 15.86 -20.78
N THR A 377 7.83 15.25 -21.45
CA THR A 377 8.66 15.93 -22.45
C THR A 377 7.78 16.56 -23.53
N LYS A 378 6.78 15.81 -24.02
CA LYS A 378 5.85 16.32 -25.03
C LYS A 378 5.01 17.47 -24.52
N ARG A 379 4.54 17.40 -23.28
CA ARG A 379 3.76 18.47 -22.63
C ARG A 379 4.60 19.74 -22.51
N LEU A 380 5.84 19.64 -22.03
CA LEU A 380 6.76 20.77 -21.88
C LEU A 380 7.17 21.39 -23.22
N GLU A 381 7.38 20.59 -24.27
CA GLU A 381 7.62 21.10 -25.63
C GLU A 381 6.47 22.00 -26.13
N ILE A 382 5.23 21.64 -25.80
CA ILE A 382 4.04 22.42 -26.19
C ILE A 382 4.00 23.73 -25.39
N VAL A 383 4.27 23.68 -24.07
CA VAL A 383 4.35 24.86 -23.22
C VAL A 383 5.37 25.86 -23.75
N GLN A 384 6.60 25.39 -24.04
CA GLN A 384 7.65 26.25 -24.58
C GLN A 384 7.21 26.92 -25.89
N LYS A 385 6.61 26.15 -26.81
CA LYS A 385 6.10 26.71 -28.08
C LYS A 385 4.99 27.74 -27.88
N MET A 386 4.16 27.61 -26.85
CA MET A 386 3.11 28.56 -26.54
C MET A 386 3.66 29.86 -25.95
N GLU A 387 4.63 29.78 -25.04
CA GLU A 387 5.30 30.96 -24.47
C GLU A 387 5.96 31.84 -25.56
N PHE A 388 6.47 31.24 -26.63
CA PHE A 388 7.01 31.97 -27.78
C PHE A 388 5.94 32.68 -28.64
N VAL A 389 4.69 32.22 -28.60
CA VAL A 389 3.62 32.69 -29.50
C VAL A 389 2.72 33.72 -28.83
N ASP A 390 2.44 33.59 -27.54
CA ASP A 390 1.60 34.53 -26.79
C ASP A 390 1.92 34.49 -25.29
N GLN A 391 2.40 35.61 -24.73
CA GLN A 391 2.77 35.72 -23.31
C GLN A 391 1.55 35.76 -22.36
N ASN A 392 0.33 35.86 -22.90
CA ASN A 392 -0.91 36.03 -22.12
C ASN A 392 -1.83 34.80 -22.12
N MET A 393 -1.38 33.62 -22.57
CA MET A 393 -2.25 32.44 -22.68
C MET A 393 -2.55 31.73 -21.35
N GLU A 394 -3.75 31.13 -21.31
CA GLU A 394 -4.31 30.36 -20.21
C GLU A 394 -3.38 29.25 -19.69
N THR A 395 -3.49 28.92 -18.40
CA THR A 395 -2.70 27.89 -17.70
C THR A 395 -2.88 26.46 -18.20
N GLU A 396 -3.77 26.20 -19.16
CA GLU A 396 -4.10 24.87 -19.65
C GLU A 396 -3.37 24.53 -20.96
N VAL A 397 -2.52 23.50 -20.92
CA VAL A 397 -1.83 22.96 -22.08
C VAL A 397 -2.84 22.20 -22.95
N PRO A 398 -2.89 22.40 -24.28
CA PRO A 398 -3.85 21.75 -25.18
C PRO A 398 -3.48 20.28 -25.48
N LEU A 399 -2.88 19.59 -24.52
CA LEU A 399 -2.60 18.16 -24.57
C LEU A 399 -3.70 17.43 -23.79
N SER A 400 -4.36 16.46 -24.42
CA SER A 400 -5.45 15.72 -23.76
C SER A 400 -4.94 14.90 -22.58
N ILE A 401 -5.67 14.92 -21.46
CA ILE A 401 -5.35 14.14 -20.26
C ILE A 401 -5.24 12.62 -20.53
N PHE A 402 -5.90 12.12 -21.58
CA PHE A 402 -5.85 10.70 -21.96
C PHE A 402 -4.46 10.22 -22.42
N TRP A 403 -3.53 11.13 -22.72
CA TRP A 403 -2.12 10.76 -22.95
C TRP A 403 -1.46 10.12 -21.73
N LEU A 404 -1.99 10.36 -20.52
CA LEU A 404 -1.52 9.70 -19.30
C LEU A 404 -2.04 8.27 -19.16
N LEU A 405 -3.12 7.91 -19.85
CA LEU A 405 -3.80 6.62 -19.67
C LEU A 405 -2.88 5.38 -19.84
N PRO A 406 -1.97 5.32 -20.83
CA PRO A 406 -1.09 4.17 -21.01
C PRO A 406 -0.23 3.86 -19.79
N GLN A 407 0.32 4.88 -19.11
CA GLN A 407 1.15 4.66 -17.93
C GLN A 407 0.33 4.14 -16.75
N TYR A 408 -0.92 4.59 -16.57
CA TYR A 408 -1.82 4.06 -15.53
C TYR A 408 -2.22 2.60 -15.79
N ILE A 409 -2.53 2.25 -17.05
CA ILE A 409 -2.89 0.87 -17.42
C ILE A 409 -1.68 -0.06 -17.22
N LEU A 410 -0.50 0.35 -17.68
CA LEU A 410 0.72 -0.45 -17.50
C LEU A 410 1.08 -0.65 -16.02
N LEU A 411 0.88 0.36 -15.17
CA LEU A 411 1.02 0.19 -13.73
C LEU A 411 0.01 -0.81 -13.16
N GLY A 412 -1.24 -0.80 -13.64
CA GLY A 412 -2.23 -1.82 -13.27
C GLY A 412 -1.83 -3.24 -13.68
N ILE A 413 -1.28 -3.43 -14.88
CA ILE A 413 -0.77 -4.73 -15.34
C ILE A 413 0.43 -5.16 -14.48
N SER A 414 1.36 -4.23 -14.26
CA SER A 414 2.57 -4.42 -13.46
C SER A 414 2.25 -4.82 -12.01
N ASP A 415 1.19 -4.26 -11.42
CA ASP A 415 0.70 -4.62 -10.08
C ASP A 415 0.35 -6.11 -9.99
N ILE A 416 -0.42 -6.63 -10.95
CA ILE A 416 -0.84 -8.04 -10.97
C ILE A 416 0.38 -8.99 -10.95
N PHE A 417 1.46 -8.64 -11.65
CA PHE A 417 2.66 -9.45 -11.69
C PHE A 417 3.51 -9.33 -10.42
N THR A 418 3.87 -8.11 -10.03
CA THR A 418 4.82 -7.89 -8.93
C THR A 418 4.16 -7.99 -7.57
N VAL A 419 2.97 -7.41 -7.36
CA VAL A 419 2.34 -7.41 -6.03
C VAL A 419 1.85 -8.80 -5.64
N VAL A 420 1.16 -9.50 -6.54
CA VAL A 420 0.75 -10.88 -6.30
C VAL A 420 1.98 -11.77 -6.13
N GLY A 421 3.01 -11.59 -6.96
CA GLY A 421 4.28 -12.31 -6.84
C GLY A 421 4.99 -12.05 -5.51
N MET A 422 5.05 -10.79 -5.04
CA MET A 422 5.62 -10.45 -3.74
C MET A 422 4.87 -11.13 -2.60
N GLN A 423 3.54 -11.10 -2.63
CA GLN A 423 2.72 -11.75 -1.60
C GLN A 423 3.00 -13.26 -1.55
N GLU A 424 3.03 -13.92 -2.70
CA GLU A 424 3.31 -15.36 -2.82
C GLU A 424 4.75 -15.69 -2.38
N PHE A 425 5.73 -14.90 -2.81
CA PHE A 425 7.15 -15.08 -2.51
C PHE A 425 7.43 -14.93 -1.01
N PHE A 426 7.08 -13.79 -0.42
CA PHE A 426 7.35 -13.54 1.00
C PHE A 426 6.55 -14.47 1.91
N TYR A 427 5.39 -14.96 1.49
CA TYR A 427 4.63 -15.96 2.23
C TYR A 427 5.26 -17.36 2.17
N SER A 428 5.84 -17.73 1.04
CA SER A 428 6.40 -19.06 0.80
C SER A 428 7.81 -19.23 1.36
N GLU A 429 8.61 -18.16 1.35
CA GLU A 429 10.02 -18.19 1.78
C GLU A 429 10.20 -18.02 3.30
N VAL A 430 9.16 -17.59 4.02
CA VAL A 430 9.19 -17.56 5.49
C VAL A 430 8.72 -18.90 6.07
N PRO A 431 9.27 -19.35 7.21
CA PRO A 431 8.78 -20.55 7.88
C PRO A 431 7.27 -20.49 8.13
N VAL A 432 6.58 -21.64 8.13
CA VAL A 432 5.11 -21.73 8.31
C VAL A 432 4.63 -20.97 9.56
N ARG A 433 5.44 -20.93 10.62
CA ARG A 433 5.15 -20.23 11.88
C ARG A 433 5.39 -18.71 11.84
N MET A 434 5.84 -18.17 10.71
CA MET A 434 6.15 -16.75 10.47
C MET A 434 5.36 -16.15 9.29
N ARG A 435 4.27 -16.78 8.85
CA ARG A 435 3.50 -16.30 7.68
C ARG A 435 2.99 -14.87 7.82
N THR A 436 2.63 -14.44 9.03
CA THR A 436 2.29 -13.04 9.34
C THR A 436 3.47 -12.08 9.09
N MET A 437 4.70 -12.53 9.34
CA MET A 437 5.92 -11.77 9.01
C MET A 437 6.11 -11.61 7.50
N GLY A 438 5.74 -12.60 6.69
CA GLY A 438 5.78 -12.50 5.23
C GLY A 438 4.90 -11.36 4.69
N ILE A 439 3.66 -11.26 5.20
CA ILE A 439 2.72 -10.18 4.84
C ILE A 439 3.23 -8.82 5.35
N ALA A 440 3.80 -8.79 6.54
CA ALA A 440 4.44 -7.60 7.11
C ALA A 440 5.62 -7.10 6.27
N LEU A 441 6.50 -8.01 5.81
CA LEU A 441 7.63 -7.69 4.94
C LEU A 441 7.19 -7.16 3.57
N TYR A 442 6.16 -7.76 2.98
CA TYR A 442 5.57 -7.23 1.74
C TYR A 442 5.01 -5.81 1.94
N THR A 443 4.23 -5.58 3.01
CA THR A 443 3.65 -4.26 3.29
C THR A 443 4.76 -3.24 3.63
N SER A 444 5.87 -3.70 4.21
CA SER A 444 7.03 -2.86 4.51
C SER A 444 7.71 -2.29 3.27
N VAL A 445 7.68 -3.02 2.14
CA VAL A 445 8.19 -2.51 0.84
C VAL A 445 7.48 -1.22 0.46
N PHE A 446 6.14 -1.17 0.55
CA PHE A 446 5.37 0.03 0.17
C PHE A 446 5.56 1.19 1.14
N GLY A 447 5.64 0.94 2.45
CA GLY A 447 5.86 2.02 3.41
C GLY A 447 7.26 2.63 3.30
N VAL A 448 8.29 1.79 3.25
CA VAL A 448 9.68 2.28 3.06
C VAL A 448 9.86 2.90 1.68
N GLY A 449 9.28 2.31 0.64
CA GLY A 449 9.30 2.88 -0.71
C GLY A 449 8.64 4.27 -0.78
N SER A 450 7.62 4.54 0.05
CA SER A 450 7.01 5.87 0.13
C SER A 450 7.96 6.90 0.76
N PHE A 451 8.65 6.55 1.84
CA PHE A 451 9.69 7.42 2.42
C PHE A 451 10.86 7.62 1.45
N LEU A 452 11.28 6.57 0.74
CA LEU A 452 12.30 6.66 -0.30
C LEU A 452 11.87 7.60 -1.43
N SER A 453 10.60 7.57 -1.83
CA SER A 453 10.07 8.51 -2.83
C SER A 453 10.18 9.96 -2.35
N ALA A 454 9.81 10.25 -1.09
CA ALA A 454 9.99 11.59 -0.50
C ALA A 454 11.47 12.01 -0.41
N LEU A 455 12.36 11.07 -0.09
CA LEU A 455 13.81 11.31 -0.08
C LEU A 455 14.33 11.64 -1.48
N LEU A 456 13.94 10.89 -2.50
CA LEU A 456 14.33 11.14 -3.89
C LEU A 456 13.88 12.52 -4.37
N ILE A 457 12.65 12.93 -4.05
CA ILE A 457 12.16 14.28 -4.36
C ILE A 457 13.06 15.34 -3.69
N SER A 458 13.38 15.15 -2.41
CA SER A 458 14.24 16.09 -1.66
C SER A 458 15.65 16.16 -2.22
N LEU A 459 16.22 15.04 -2.67
CA LEU A 459 17.53 14.99 -3.31
C LEU A 459 17.51 15.73 -4.65
N VAL A 460 16.49 15.51 -5.48
CA VAL A 460 16.35 16.22 -6.76
C VAL A 460 16.24 17.73 -6.52
N GLU A 461 15.41 18.17 -5.58
CA GLU A 461 15.32 19.59 -5.21
C GLU A 461 16.67 20.16 -4.75
N TYR A 462 17.39 19.44 -3.89
CA TYR A 462 18.69 19.87 -3.38
C TYR A 462 19.71 20.05 -4.52
N PHE A 463 19.81 19.08 -5.43
CA PHE A 463 20.77 19.15 -6.54
C PHE A 463 20.36 20.18 -7.61
N THR A 464 19.07 20.31 -7.91
CA THR A 464 18.58 21.24 -8.95
C THR A 464 18.52 22.69 -8.46
N SER A 465 18.28 22.94 -7.17
CA SER A 465 18.28 24.30 -6.60
C SER A 465 19.66 24.97 -6.59
N SER A 466 20.74 24.19 -6.64
CA SER A 466 22.13 24.69 -6.65
C SER A 466 22.58 25.29 -7.99
N GLU A 467 21.89 25.01 -9.10
CA GLU A 467 22.33 25.42 -10.45
C GLU A 467 21.64 26.69 -10.99
N GLY A 468 20.94 27.46 -10.14
CA GLY A 468 20.41 28.78 -10.54
C GLY A 468 19.28 28.75 -11.58
N GLY A 469 18.77 27.58 -11.94
CA GLY A 469 17.59 27.43 -12.78
C GLY A 469 16.33 27.73 -11.98
N GLN A 470 15.70 28.88 -12.23
CA GLN A 470 14.36 29.20 -11.76
C GLN A 470 13.40 28.02 -12.02
N GLU A 471 12.91 27.41 -10.94
CA GLU A 471 11.50 27.09 -10.63
C GLU A 471 10.51 26.63 -11.73
N LEU A 472 10.96 26.17 -12.90
CA LEU A 472 10.09 25.83 -14.04
C LEU A 472 9.70 24.35 -14.12
N VAL A 473 10.33 23.47 -13.34
CA VAL A 473 10.10 22.01 -13.42
C VAL A 473 9.16 21.49 -12.31
N LEU A 474 8.87 22.28 -11.27
CA LEU A 474 8.14 21.81 -10.08
C LEU A 474 7.03 22.74 -9.58
N ARG A 475 6.64 23.78 -10.34
CA ARG A 475 5.44 24.58 -10.05
C ARG A 475 4.18 24.01 -10.67
#